data_AF-F0F2C5-F1
#
_entry.id   AF-F0F2C5-F1
#
_cell.length_a   1.000
_cell.length_b   1.000
_cell.length_c   1.000
_cell.angle_alpha   90.00
_cell.angle_beta   90.00
_cell.angle_gamma   90.00
#
_symmetry.space_group_name_H-M   'P 1'
#
loop_
_entity.id
_entity.type
_entity.pdbx_description
1 polymer ?
#
loop_
_entity_poly.entity_id
_entity_poly.type
_entity_poly.pdbx_seq_one_letter_code
_entity_poly.pdbx_strand_id
1 'polypeptide(L)'
;MLKSTLFYFQKNIMRFSIKYLPVYAIMADLLFTVGLNIKEALLPDSKPLPGDGLPIAPEFAFGWIQVAVNGGMTCVLLWAMIMLMRMDRYSAAGERLLMTMPRTLTALVVLAFSLPSAWLWIWSAWVFFNTGQVLVSFHSWHYLLVAACLPYLLWLLLRIWWRQHRLHHRKEEAQFSVQTEPLE
;
A
#
# COMPACT_ATOMS: atom_id res chain seq x y z
N MET A 1 8.91 3.95 28.47
CA MET A 1 8.03 4.48 27.41
C MET A 1 8.07 3.66 26.11
N LEU A 2 9.24 3.27 25.58
CA LEU A 2 9.34 2.50 24.32
C LEU A 2 8.68 1.10 24.33
N LYS A 3 8.70 0.42 25.49
CA LYS A 3 8.10 -0.92 25.66
C LYS A 3 6.56 -0.92 25.59
N SER A 4 5.86 0.13 26.01
CA SER A 4 4.39 0.12 25.96
C SER A 4 3.85 0.31 24.54
N THR A 5 4.55 1.09 23.71
CA THR A 5 4.25 1.25 22.28
C THR A 5 4.43 -0.06 21.51
N LEU A 6 5.49 -0.82 21.83
CA LEU A 6 5.77 -2.15 21.27
C LEU A 6 4.82 -3.24 21.78
N PHE A 7 4.37 -3.16 23.04
CA PHE A 7 3.41 -4.13 23.58
C PHE A 7 1.99 -3.92 23.02
N TYR A 8 1.58 -2.66 22.78
CA TYR A 8 0.39 -2.34 21.96
C TYR A 8 0.58 -2.69 20.48
N PHE A 9 1.84 -2.69 20.00
CA PHE A 9 2.18 -3.11 18.65
C PHE A 9 1.87 -4.59 18.41
N GLN A 10 2.08 -5.45 19.42
CA GLN A 10 1.93 -6.91 19.32
C GLN A 10 0.51 -7.42 19.63
N LYS A 11 -0.23 -6.80 20.57
CA LYS A 11 -1.50 -7.35 21.10
C LYS A 11 -2.68 -7.36 20.12
N ASN A 12 -2.54 -6.74 18.95
CA ASN A 12 -3.61 -6.64 17.94
C ASN A 12 -3.18 -7.28 16.60
N ILE A 13 -2.55 -8.46 16.67
CA ILE A 13 -2.36 -9.33 15.52
C ILE A 13 -3.70 -9.50 14.82
N MET A 14 -3.71 -9.13 13.54
CA MET A 14 -4.89 -8.92 12.72
C MET A 14 -5.88 -10.10 12.81
N ARG A 15 -7.01 -9.92 13.49
CA ARG A 15 -8.21 -10.68 13.13
C ARG A 15 -8.47 -10.45 11.65
N PHE A 16 -8.39 -11.53 10.88
CA PHE A 16 -8.70 -11.55 9.46
C PHE A 16 -10.09 -10.92 9.27
N SER A 17 -10.15 -9.82 8.53
CA SER A 17 -11.40 -9.12 8.27
C SER A 17 -11.64 -9.14 6.76
N ILE A 18 -12.80 -9.66 6.33
CA ILE A 18 -13.19 -9.78 4.92
C ILE A 18 -13.10 -8.42 4.20
N LYS A 19 -13.32 -7.33 4.94
CA LYS A 19 -13.21 -5.95 4.43
C LYS A 19 -11.82 -5.61 3.91
N TYR A 20 -10.75 -6.23 4.40
CA TYR A 20 -9.37 -5.98 3.95
C TYR A 20 -8.86 -7.03 2.96
N LEU A 21 -9.75 -7.86 2.39
CA LEU A 21 -9.37 -8.89 1.41
C LEU A 21 -8.56 -8.32 0.22
N PRO A 22 -8.90 -7.17 -0.38
CA PRO A 22 -8.08 -6.57 -1.44
C PRO A 22 -6.67 -6.20 -0.96
N VAL A 23 -6.54 -5.77 0.31
CA VAL A 23 -5.23 -5.44 0.90
C VAL A 23 -4.40 -6.71 1.05
N TYR A 24 -4.99 -7.80 1.57
CA TYR A 24 -4.30 -9.09 1.71
C TYR A 24 -3.90 -9.69 0.36
N ALA A 25 -4.72 -9.51 -0.68
CA ALA A 25 -4.39 -9.96 -2.04
C ALA A 25 -3.12 -9.27 -2.56
N ILE A 26 -3.01 -7.94 -2.39
CA ILE A 26 -1.80 -7.20 -2.79
C ILE A 26 -0.60 -7.63 -1.94
N MET A 27 -0.77 -7.81 -0.62
CA MET A 27 0.31 -8.27 0.25
C MET A 27 0.84 -9.66 -0.18
N ALA A 28 -0.07 -10.56 -0.55
CA ALA A 28 0.29 -11.90 -1.02
C ALA A 28 1.01 -11.84 -2.39
N ASP A 29 0.55 -11.01 -3.32
CA ASP A 29 1.21 -10.80 -4.60
C ASP A 29 2.63 -10.22 -4.45
N LEU A 30 2.81 -9.23 -3.57
CA LEU A 30 4.14 -8.66 -3.28
C LEU A 30 5.12 -9.72 -2.77
N LEU A 31 4.68 -10.56 -1.83
CA LEU A 31 5.49 -11.67 -1.31
C LEU A 31 5.78 -12.71 -2.39
N PHE A 32 4.80 -12.99 -3.26
CA PHE A 32 4.96 -13.89 -4.39
C PHE A 32 6.01 -13.35 -5.38
N THR A 33 5.95 -12.06 -5.76
CA THR A 33 6.94 -11.43 -6.63
C THR A 33 8.34 -11.42 -6.02
N VAL A 34 8.48 -11.19 -4.71
CA VAL A 34 9.79 -11.34 -4.04
C VAL A 34 10.28 -12.79 -4.10
N GLY A 35 9.40 -13.76 -3.91
CA GLY A 35 9.72 -15.18 -4.08
C GLY A 35 10.21 -15.52 -5.49
N LEU A 36 9.61 -14.92 -6.53
CA LEU A 36 10.08 -15.06 -7.91
C LEU A 36 11.47 -14.44 -8.11
N ASN A 37 11.70 -13.23 -7.60
CA ASN A 37 13.02 -12.59 -7.66
C ASN A 37 14.10 -13.43 -6.95
N ILE A 38 13.78 -14.03 -5.79
CA ILE A 38 14.71 -14.93 -5.08
C ILE A 38 14.99 -16.18 -5.91
N LYS A 39 13.96 -16.78 -6.52
CA LYS A 39 14.14 -17.95 -7.39
C LYS A 39 15.04 -17.62 -8.58
N GLU A 40 14.86 -16.46 -9.21
CA GLU A 40 15.69 -15.98 -10.32
C GLU A 40 17.15 -15.71 -9.89
N ALA A 41 17.36 -15.11 -8.71
CA ALA A 41 18.70 -14.88 -8.17
C ALA A 41 19.43 -16.19 -7.79
N LEU A 42 18.68 -17.23 -7.41
CA LEU A 42 19.22 -18.57 -7.09
C LEU A 42 19.48 -19.43 -8.32
N LEU A 43 18.70 -19.23 -9.39
CA LEU A 43 18.80 -19.94 -10.66
C LEU A 43 19.09 -18.93 -11.78
N PRO A 44 20.24 -18.24 -11.78
CA PRO A 44 20.58 -17.35 -12.88
C PRO A 44 20.60 -18.17 -14.17
N ASP A 45 19.85 -17.73 -15.17
CA ASP A 45 19.84 -18.36 -16.49
C ASP A 45 21.30 -18.35 -16.97
N SER A 46 21.94 -19.51 -16.97
CA SER A 46 23.31 -19.69 -17.39
C SER A 46 23.36 -19.60 -18.91
N LYS A 47 23.07 -18.42 -19.46
CA LYS A 47 23.33 -18.10 -20.85
C LYS A 47 24.81 -17.73 -20.89
N PRO A 48 25.68 -18.59 -21.45
CA PRO A 48 27.10 -18.31 -21.47
C PRO A 48 27.33 -17.03 -22.27
N LEU A 49 27.87 -15.99 -21.62
CA LEU A 49 28.42 -14.84 -22.34
C LEU A 49 29.54 -15.36 -23.25
N PRO A 50 29.48 -15.10 -24.57
CA PRO A 50 30.50 -15.58 -25.47
C PRO A 50 31.78 -14.75 -25.27
N GLY A 51 32.80 -15.36 -24.65
CA GLY A 51 34.19 -15.05 -25.00
C GLY A 51 35.10 -14.40 -23.95
N ASP A 52 34.62 -13.96 -22.80
CA ASP A 52 35.51 -13.30 -21.83
C ASP A 52 35.74 -14.17 -20.60
N GLY A 53 36.98 -14.69 -20.48
CA GLY A 53 37.50 -15.47 -19.37
C GLY A 53 37.62 -14.70 -18.04
N LEU A 54 36.66 -13.83 -17.73
CA LEU A 54 36.49 -13.25 -16.40
C LEU A 54 35.52 -14.11 -15.57
N PRO A 55 35.75 -14.22 -14.25
CA PRO A 55 35.00 -15.10 -13.37
C PRO A 55 33.51 -14.73 -13.37
N ILE A 56 32.68 -15.76 -13.29
CA ILE A 56 31.21 -15.86 -13.36
C ILE A 56 30.53 -15.11 -12.18
N ALA A 57 30.87 -13.85 -11.96
CA ALA A 57 30.51 -13.07 -10.78
C ALA A 57 29.51 -11.89 -11.00
N PRO A 58 29.37 -11.26 -12.18
CA PRO A 58 28.50 -10.09 -12.32
C PRO A 58 27.01 -10.43 -12.16
N GLU A 59 26.53 -11.41 -12.93
CA GLU A 59 25.11 -11.78 -13.03
C GLU A 59 24.50 -12.14 -11.67
N PHE A 60 25.25 -12.89 -10.86
CA PHE A 60 24.82 -13.34 -9.53
C PHE A 60 24.74 -12.17 -8.55
N ALA A 61 25.75 -11.29 -8.52
CA ALA A 61 25.75 -10.13 -7.62
C ALA A 61 24.64 -9.12 -7.97
N PHE A 62 24.36 -8.89 -9.26
CA PHE A 62 23.27 -8.03 -9.71
C PHE A 62 21.89 -8.61 -9.39
N GLY A 63 21.71 -9.94 -9.50
CA GLY A 63 20.47 -10.62 -9.09
C GLY A 63 20.14 -10.40 -7.60
N TRP A 64 21.13 -10.49 -6.72
CA TRP A 64 20.92 -10.24 -5.28
C TRP A 64 20.64 -8.78 -4.94
N ILE A 65 21.20 -7.82 -5.69
CA ILE A 65 20.84 -6.40 -5.53
C ILE A 65 19.36 -6.19 -5.89
N GLN A 66 18.88 -6.80 -6.97
CA GLN A 66 17.45 -6.74 -7.34
C GLN A 66 16.55 -7.35 -6.24
N VAL A 67 16.93 -8.50 -5.68
CA VAL A 67 16.23 -9.10 -4.54
C VAL A 67 16.22 -8.16 -3.33
N ALA A 68 17.35 -7.53 -3.01
CA ALA A 68 17.46 -6.61 -1.89
C ALA A 68 16.59 -5.35 -2.08
N VAL A 69 16.59 -4.77 -3.29
CA VAL A 69 15.78 -3.58 -3.62
C VAL A 69 14.29 -3.92 -3.65
N ASN A 70 13.89 -4.98 -4.36
CA ASN A 70 12.49 -5.40 -4.46
C ASN A 70 11.94 -5.89 -3.11
N GLY A 71 12.78 -6.61 -2.34
CA GLY A 71 12.47 -7.03 -0.98
C GLY A 71 12.31 -5.84 -0.04
N GLY A 72 13.22 -4.87 -0.09
CA GLY A 72 13.13 -3.63 0.70
C GLY A 72 11.86 -2.83 0.40
N MET A 73 11.56 -2.61 -0.89
CA MET A 73 10.32 -1.97 -1.31
C MET A 73 9.09 -2.72 -0.81
N THR A 74 9.10 -4.06 -0.92
CA THR A 74 8.03 -4.92 -0.42
C THR A 74 7.84 -4.76 1.08
N CYS A 75 8.91 -4.77 1.88
CA CYS A 75 8.80 -4.53 3.32
C CYS A 75 8.16 -3.18 3.65
N VAL A 76 8.53 -2.12 2.93
CA VAL A 76 7.94 -0.77 3.10
C VAL A 76 6.45 -0.77 2.74
N LEU A 77 6.06 -1.43 1.64
CA LEU A 77 4.67 -1.56 1.21
C LEU A 77 3.83 -2.36 2.19
N LEU A 78 4.33 -3.51 2.65
CA LEU A 78 3.67 -4.33 3.66
C LEU A 78 3.47 -3.55 4.96
N TRP A 79 4.49 -2.81 5.40
CA TRP A 79 4.40 -1.94 6.56
C TRP A 79 3.32 -0.86 6.38
N ALA A 80 3.31 -0.17 5.24
CA ALA A 80 2.31 0.84 4.92
C ALA A 80 0.88 0.25 4.92
N MET A 81 0.67 -0.93 4.34
CA MET A 81 -0.64 -1.60 4.33
C MET A 81 -1.11 -1.98 5.73
N ILE A 82 -0.23 -2.52 6.57
CA ILE A 82 -0.54 -2.83 7.97
C ILE A 82 -0.90 -1.54 8.72
N MET A 83 -0.15 -0.46 8.52
CA MET A 83 -0.40 0.82 9.15
C MET A 83 -1.72 1.45 8.68
N LEU A 84 -2.05 1.33 7.39
CA LEU A 84 -3.31 1.80 6.80
C LEU A 84 -4.52 1.08 7.42
N MET A 85 -4.46 -0.26 7.57
CA MET A 85 -5.50 -1.03 8.24
C MET A 85 -5.67 -0.61 9.70
N ARG A 86 -4.57 -0.31 10.40
CA ARG A 86 -4.62 0.23 11.78
C ARG A 86 -5.28 1.60 11.81
N MET A 87 -4.94 2.49 10.88
CA MET A 87 -5.56 3.81 10.77
C MET A 87 -7.07 3.72 10.52
N ASP A 88 -7.54 2.79 9.67
CA ASP A 88 -8.99 2.59 9.48
C ASP A 88 -9.69 2.12 10.77
N ARG A 89 -9.06 1.21 11.53
CA ARG A 89 -9.61 0.73 12.81
C ARG A 89 -9.70 1.84 13.86
N TYR A 90 -8.65 2.62 14.05
CA TYR A 90 -8.66 3.74 15.00
C TYR A 90 -9.66 4.82 14.58
N SER A 91 -9.73 5.13 13.27
CA SER A 91 -10.73 6.07 12.73
C SER A 91 -12.16 5.55 12.91
N ALA A 92 -12.38 4.24 12.78
CA ALA A 92 -13.68 3.60 13.04
C ALA A 92 -14.05 3.59 14.53
N ALA A 93 -13.08 3.56 15.44
CA ALA A 93 -13.28 3.73 16.87
C ALA A 93 -13.59 5.18 17.28
N GLY A 94 -13.58 6.12 16.33
CA GLY A 94 -13.82 7.54 16.59
C GLY A 94 -12.62 8.27 17.20
N GLU A 95 -11.45 7.62 17.25
CA GLU A 95 -10.24 8.24 17.78
C GLU A 95 -9.67 9.26 16.77
N ARG A 96 -9.23 10.40 17.30
CA ARG A 96 -8.52 11.42 16.51
C ARG A 96 -7.14 10.89 16.15
N LEU A 97 -6.88 10.77 14.86
CA LEU A 97 -5.58 10.38 14.37
C LEU A 97 -4.68 11.62 14.32
N LEU A 98 -3.86 11.81 15.36
CA LEU A 98 -2.72 12.74 15.29
C LEU A 98 -1.84 12.36 14.09
N MET A 99 -1.56 13.33 13.22
CA MET A 99 -0.79 13.11 12.00
C MET A 99 0.69 12.93 12.35
N THR A 100 1.05 11.71 12.78
CA THR A 100 2.43 11.34 13.09
C THR A 100 3.19 11.01 11.82
N MET A 101 4.51 11.23 11.82
CA MET A 101 5.41 10.96 10.68
C MET A 101 5.20 9.57 10.00
N PRO A 102 5.00 8.44 10.71
CA PRO A 102 4.71 7.16 10.05
C PRO A 102 3.36 7.11 9.33
N ARG A 103 2.36 7.87 9.79
CA ARG A 103 1.03 7.92 9.16
C ARG A 103 1.04 8.73 7.87
N THR A 104 1.77 9.84 7.84
CA THR A 104 1.95 10.63 6.61
C THR A 104 2.73 9.84 5.57
N LEU A 105 3.82 9.17 5.97
CA LEU A 105 4.57 8.29 5.07
C LEU A 105 3.69 7.17 4.50
N THR A 106 2.86 6.54 5.34
CA THR A 106 1.90 5.53 4.89
C THR A 106 0.94 6.09 3.83
N ALA A 107 0.37 7.27 4.07
CA ALA A 107 -0.53 7.93 3.13
C ALA A 107 0.18 8.26 1.80
N LEU A 108 1.41 8.78 1.87
CA LEU A 108 2.22 9.11 0.69
C LEU A 108 2.54 7.87 -0.13
N VAL A 109 2.96 6.78 0.51
CA VAL A 109 3.22 5.49 -0.16
C VAL A 109 1.94 5.00 -0.83
N VAL A 110 0.83 4.94 -0.11
CA VAL A 110 -0.45 4.47 -0.69
C VAL A 110 -0.86 5.35 -1.87
N LEU A 111 -0.74 6.68 -1.78
CA LEU A 111 -1.04 7.59 -2.89
C LEU A 111 -0.12 7.37 -4.08
N ALA A 112 1.19 7.24 -3.87
CA ALA A 112 2.18 7.08 -4.93
C ALA A 112 1.91 5.85 -5.80
N PHE A 113 1.44 4.75 -5.20
CA PHE A 113 1.13 3.52 -5.93
C PHE A 113 -0.32 3.44 -6.43
N SER A 114 -1.28 4.02 -5.70
CA SER A 114 -2.70 3.90 -6.06
C SER A 114 -3.21 4.97 -7.04
N LEU A 115 -2.63 6.19 -7.04
CA LEU A 115 -3.03 7.25 -7.97
C LEU A 115 -2.75 6.89 -9.44
N PRO A 116 -1.54 6.40 -9.81
CA PRO A 116 -1.28 6.02 -11.20
C PRO A 116 -2.20 4.89 -11.65
N SER A 117 -2.46 3.91 -10.77
CA SER A 117 -3.36 2.80 -11.07
C SER A 117 -4.81 3.27 -11.28
N ALA A 118 -5.34 4.13 -10.41
CA ALA A 118 -6.68 4.68 -10.58
C ALA A 118 -6.80 5.51 -11.87
N TRP A 119 -5.77 6.29 -12.20
CA TRP A 119 -5.71 7.04 -13.45
C TRP A 119 -5.73 6.12 -14.68
N LEU A 120 -4.94 5.04 -14.68
CA LEU A 120 -4.92 4.07 -15.77
C LEU A 120 -6.28 3.41 -15.97
N TRP A 121 -7.00 3.09 -14.90
CA TRP A 121 -8.36 2.57 -15.00
C TRP A 121 -9.32 3.60 -15.62
N ILE A 122 -9.29 4.86 -15.18
CA ILE A 122 -10.12 5.93 -15.76
C ILE A 122 -9.80 6.11 -17.25
N TRP A 123 -8.52 6.14 -17.61
CA TRP A 123 -8.08 6.26 -18.99
C TRP A 123 -8.51 5.07 -19.85
N SER A 124 -8.34 3.84 -19.34
CA SER A 124 -8.78 2.63 -20.04
C SER A 124 -10.28 2.63 -20.30
N ALA A 125 -11.09 3.08 -19.34
CA ALA A 125 -12.53 3.23 -19.50
C ALA A 125 -12.87 4.31 -20.54
N TRP A 126 -12.19 5.47 -20.48
CA TRP A 126 -12.37 6.55 -21.44
C TRP A 126 -12.10 6.10 -22.88
N VAL A 127 -11.00 5.39 -23.11
CA VAL A 127 -10.66 4.87 -24.45
C VAL A 127 -11.65 3.79 -24.88
N PHE A 128 -12.08 2.92 -23.97
CA PHE A 128 -13.10 1.91 -24.27
C PHE A 128 -14.41 2.54 -24.73
N PHE A 129 -14.90 3.59 -24.05
CA PHE A 129 -16.14 4.28 -24.43
C PHE A 129 -16.04 5.06 -25.75
N ASN A 130 -14.87 5.65 -26.04
CA ASN A 130 -14.72 6.48 -27.24
C ASN A 130 -14.29 5.69 -28.49
N THR A 131 -13.54 4.60 -28.33
CA THR A 131 -12.88 3.90 -29.44
C THR A 131 -13.29 2.43 -29.54
N GLY A 132 -13.94 1.88 -28.51
CA GLY A 132 -14.28 0.46 -28.43
C GLY A 132 -13.07 -0.47 -28.25
N GLN A 133 -11.86 0.08 -28.09
CA GLN A 133 -10.63 -0.69 -27.93
C GLN A 133 -10.38 -1.05 -26.47
N VAL A 134 -10.01 -2.31 -26.24
CA VAL A 134 -9.61 -2.81 -24.92
C VAL A 134 -8.10 -2.64 -24.77
N LEU A 135 -7.68 -1.68 -23.95
CA LEU A 135 -6.25 -1.43 -23.62
C LEU A 135 -5.73 -2.36 -22.50
N VAL A 136 -6.58 -3.22 -21.97
CA VAL A 136 -6.26 -4.12 -20.86
C VAL A 136 -5.64 -5.40 -21.42
N SER A 137 -4.36 -5.62 -21.13
CA SER A 137 -3.69 -6.88 -21.47
C SER A 137 -4.01 -7.95 -20.43
N PHE A 138 -4.57 -9.08 -20.89
CA PHE A 138 -4.88 -10.26 -20.06
C PHE A 138 -3.73 -11.25 -19.93
N HIS A 139 -2.55 -10.91 -20.44
CA HIS A 139 -1.40 -11.82 -20.47
C HIS A 139 -0.92 -12.21 -19.07
N SER A 140 -0.98 -11.28 -18.12
CA SER A 140 -0.48 -11.51 -16.75
C SER A 140 -1.58 -11.23 -15.73
N TRP A 141 -2.35 -12.27 -15.43
CA TRP A 141 -3.53 -12.22 -14.55
C TRP A 141 -3.24 -11.63 -13.17
N HIS A 142 -2.08 -11.91 -12.57
CA HIS A 142 -1.77 -11.43 -11.22
C HIS A 142 -1.57 -9.90 -11.17
N TYR A 143 -0.95 -9.29 -12.18
CA TYR A 143 -0.83 -7.83 -12.27
C TYR A 143 -2.19 -7.14 -12.44
N LEU A 144 -3.12 -7.76 -13.18
CA LEU A 144 -4.49 -7.25 -13.30
C LEU A 144 -5.22 -7.28 -11.95
N LEU A 145 -5.04 -8.36 -11.18
CA LEU A 145 -5.64 -8.49 -9.85
C LEU A 145 -5.14 -7.38 -8.93
N VAL A 146 -3.83 -7.13 -8.88
CA VAL A 146 -3.24 -6.06 -8.08
C VAL A 146 -3.70 -4.69 -8.56
N ALA A 147 -3.71 -4.45 -9.87
CA ALA A 147 -4.21 -3.22 -10.48
C ALA A 147 -5.68 -2.95 -10.13
N ALA A 148 -6.52 -3.98 -10.06
CA ALA A 148 -7.91 -3.84 -9.63
C ALA A 148 -8.05 -3.57 -8.12
N CYS A 149 -7.11 -4.05 -7.31
CA CYS A 149 -7.12 -3.84 -5.84
C CYS A 149 -6.52 -2.49 -5.42
N LEU A 150 -5.61 -1.91 -6.19
CA LEU A 150 -5.00 -0.60 -5.91
C LEU A 150 -6.00 0.57 -5.76
N PRO A 151 -7.04 0.76 -6.59
CA PRO A 151 -8.03 1.81 -6.38
C PRO A 151 -8.84 1.63 -5.08
N TYR A 152 -8.97 0.39 -4.59
CA TYR A 152 -9.59 0.14 -3.29
C TYR A 152 -8.77 0.74 -2.14
N LEU A 153 -7.43 0.69 -2.22
CA LEU A 153 -6.55 1.32 -1.23
C LEU A 153 -6.72 2.85 -1.20
N LEU A 154 -6.83 3.46 -2.39
CA LEU A 154 -7.09 4.89 -2.53
C LEU A 154 -8.43 5.26 -1.87
N TRP A 155 -9.47 4.49 -2.17
CA TRP A 155 -10.80 4.69 -1.57
C TRP A 155 -10.78 4.54 -0.03
N LEU A 156 -10.06 3.54 0.49
CA LEU A 156 -9.91 3.35 1.94
C LEU A 156 -9.21 4.56 2.59
N LEU A 157 -8.14 5.06 1.97
CA LEU A 157 -7.42 6.24 2.46
C LEU A 157 -8.32 7.48 2.46
N LEU A 158 -9.05 7.74 1.37
CA LEU A 158 -10.01 8.85 1.28
C LEU A 158 -11.12 8.74 2.32
N ARG A 159 -11.62 7.52 2.57
CA ARG A 159 -12.64 7.27 3.60
C ARG A 159 -12.11 7.59 5.00
N ILE A 160 -10.87 7.20 5.32
CA ILE A 160 -10.23 7.54 6.60
C ILE A 160 -10.11 9.07 6.71
N TRP A 161 -9.66 9.72 5.64
CA TRP A 161 -9.52 11.18 5.58
C TRP A 161 -10.85 11.90 5.81
N TRP A 162 -11.90 11.52 5.10
CA TRP A 162 -13.25 12.08 5.28
C TRP A 162 -13.82 11.86 6.67
N ARG A 163 -13.55 10.71 7.30
CA ARG A 163 -13.96 10.46 8.69
C ARG A 163 -13.25 11.39 9.66
N GLN A 164 -11.94 11.55 9.51
CA GLN A 164 -11.17 12.46 10.35
C GLN A 164 -11.63 13.90 10.14
N HIS A 165 -11.82 14.34 8.89
CA HIS A 165 -12.35 15.67 8.57
C HIS A 165 -13.69 15.93 9.28
N ARG A 166 -14.65 15.00 9.22
CA ARG A 166 -15.93 15.12 9.94
C ARG A 166 -15.78 15.20 11.47
N LEU A 167 -14.82 14.47 12.05
CA LEU A 167 -14.54 14.48 13.50
C LEU A 167 -13.83 15.77 13.96
N HIS A 168 -13.14 16.47 13.05
CA HIS A 168 -12.58 17.78 13.31
C HIS A 168 -13.68 18.85 13.30
N HIS A 169 -14.48 18.93 12.23
CA HIS A 169 -15.59 19.88 12.10
C HIS A 169 -16.60 19.81 13.26
N ARG A 170 -17.04 18.61 13.67
CA ARG A 170 -18.02 18.48 14.77
C ARG A 170 -17.57 19.03 16.13
N LYS A 171 -16.26 19.06 16.42
CA LYS A 171 -15.79 19.64 17.68
C LYS A 171 -15.51 21.13 17.59
N GLU A 172 -15.15 21.62 16.40
CA GLU A 172 -15.05 23.07 16.17
C GLU A 172 -16.44 23.69 16.42
N GLU A 173 -17.50 23.09 15.90
CA GLU A 173 -18.89 23.48 16.17
C GLU A 173 -19.24 23.38 17.67
N ALA A 174 -18.88 22.29 18.36
CA ALA A 174 -19.17 22.10 19.79
C ALA A 174 -18.35 23.03 20.71
N GLN A 175 -17.12 23.39 20.34
CA GLN A 175 -16.33 24.38 21.08
C GLN A 175 -16.90 25.79 20.86
N PHE A 176 -17.37 26.10 19.66
CA PHE A 176 -18.02 27.37 19.37
C PHE A 176 -19.31 27.54 20.18
N SER A 177 -20.15 26.50 20.28
CA SER A 177 -21.41 26.57 21.03
C SER A 177 -21.21 26.78 22.53
N VAL A 178 -20.20 26.16 23.14
CA VAL A 178 -19.87 26.33 24.57
C VAL A 178 -19.33 27.73 24.86
N GLN A 179 -18.62 28.34 23.91
CA GLN A 179 -18.06 29.69 24.10
C GLN A 179 -19.09 30.80 23.89
N THR A 180 -20.21 30.50 23.23
CA THR A 180 -21.33 31.45 23.01
C THR A 180 -22.42 31.38 24.07
N GLU A 181 -22.36 30.46 25.04
CA GLU A 181 -23.27 30.49 26.20
C GLU A 181 -22.85 31.63 27.15
N PRO A 182 -23.66 32.71 27.30
CA PRO A 182 -23.37 33.74 28.28
C PRO A 182 -23.54 33.15 29.69
N LEU A 183 -22.59 33.45 30.59
CA LEU A 183 -22.71 33.21 32.02
C LEU A 183 -23.88 34.07 32.55
N GLU A 184 -25.04 33.45 32.75
CA GLU A 184 -26.14 34.01 33.57
C GLU A 184 -25.78 34.05 35.06
#